data_AF-A0A9E2X4Q6-F1
#
_entry.id   AF-A0A9E2X4Q6-F1
#
_cell.length_a   1.000
_cell.length_b   1.000
_cell.length_c   1.000
_cell.angle_alpha   90.00
_cell.angle_beta   90.00
_cell.angle_gamma   90.00
#
_symmetry.space_group_name_H-M   'P 1'
#
loop_
_entity.id
_entity.type
_entity.pdbx_description
1 polymer ?
#
loop_
_entity_poly.entity_id
_entity_poly.type
_entity_poly.pdbx_seq_one_letter_code
_entity_poly.pdbx_strand_id
1 'polypeptide(L)'
;MSAVWPTIPFKAWEETCAALHLYAEIVGKYRLAQTPWVNHSWHATFYVNARGFTTSLIPDASGIEIVFDLINSTVIGASADGRKGEIPLGPMSVAEFRTRICELISRLGGTPEFNGKPNEVPDPVPFKDDGQLRPYDAAAVQRFFQALVAINRVFWRFRTGFVGKVSPVHLFWGAFDLVVTRFSGRPAPLHPGGLPGLPDDVAREAYSHQVSSAGFWPGDS
;
A
#
# COMPACT_ATOMS: atom_id res chain seq x y z
N MET A 1 -22.26 -12.37 16.52
CA MET A 1 -22.12 -10.93 16.80
C MET A 1 -22.09 -10.21 15.47
N SER A 2 -22.98 -9.26 15.19
CA SER A 2 -22.82 -8.40 14.01
C SER A 2 -21.55 -7.58 14.19
N ALA A 3 -20.67 -7.56 13.19
CA ALA A 3 -19.52 -6.66 13.23
C ALA A 3 -20.03 -5.22 13.29
N VAL A 4 -19.62 -4.46 14.30
CA VAL A 4 -19.83 -3.01 14.33
C VAL A 4 -18.85 -2.42 13.33
N TRP A 5 -19.37 -1.95 12.20
CA TRP A 5 -18.57 -1.29 11.17
C TRP A 5 -18.22 0.14 11.63
N PRO A 6 -16.95 0.56 11.57
CA PRO A 6 -16.59 1.91 11.95
C PRO A 6 -17.12 2.91 10.92
N THR A 7 -17.47 4.11 11.38
CA THR A 7 -17.83 5.23 10.51
C THR A 7 -16.56 5.90 10.00
N ILE A 8 -16.41 5.98 8.67
CA ILE A 8 -15.25 6.57 8.00
C ILE A 8 -15.71 7.63 6.98
N PRO A 9 -16.24 8.78 7.45
CA PRO A 9 -16.75 9.80 6.54
C PRO A 9 -15.58 10.48 5.82
N PHE A 10 -15.45 10.24 4.51
CA PHE A 10 -14.27 10.64 3.72
C PHE A 10 -13.87 12.10 3.92
N LYS A 11 -14.81 13.04 3.78
CA LYS A 11 -14.55 14.48 3.88
C LYS A 11 -13.89 14.91 5.20
N ALA A 12 -14.10 14.17 6.29
CA ALA A 12 -13.52 14.52 7.58
C ALA A 12 -12.02 14.19 7.69
N TRP A 13 -11.47 13.37 6.79
CA TRP A 13 -10.08 12.91 6.86
C TRP A 13 -9.37 12.86 5.50
N GLU A 14 -9.98 13.37 4.44
CA GLU A 14 -9.48 13.41 3.06
C GLU A 14 -8.00 13.81 2.97
N GLU A 15 -7.60 14.91 3.60
CA GLU A 15 -6.20 15.37 3.56
C GLU A 15 -5.24 14.39 4.27
N THR A 16 -5.67 13.78 5.38
CA THR A 16 -4.90 12.74 6.07
C THR A 16 -4.82 11.47 5.24
N CYS A 17 -5.91 11.10 4.54
CA CYS A 17 -5.96 9.95 3.64
C CYS A 17 -4.99 10.14 2.46
N ALA A 18 -5.02 11.31 1.81
CA ALA A 18 -4.15 11.64 0.70
C ALA A 18 -2.66 11.63 1.12
N ALA A 19 -2.33 12.17 2.30
CA ALA A 19 -0.98 12.11 2.83
C ALA A 19 -0.53 10.66 3.09
N LEU A 20 -1.37 9.86 3.76
CA LEU A 20 -1.08 8.46 4.07
C LEU A 20 -0.92 7.60 2.80
N HIS A 21 -1.72 7.87 1.77
CA HIS A 21 -1.60 7.24 0.45
C HIS A 21 -0.22 7.51 -0.15
N LEU A 22 0.22 8.77 -0.23
CA LEU A 22 1.54 9.10 -0.76
C LEU A 22 2.68 8.52 0.09
N TYR A 23 2.51 8.42 1.41
CA TYR A 23 3.47 7.73 2.28
C TYR A 23 3.55 6.23 1.97
N ALA A 24 2.39 5.59 1.77
CA ALA A 24 2.29 4.20 1.36
C ALA A 24 2.92 3.96 -0.01
N GLU A 25 2.75 4.88 -0.98
CA GLU A 25 3.40 4.81 -2.29
C GLU A 25 4.92 4.79 -2.18
N ILE A 26 5.52 5.64 -1.34
CA ILE A 26 6.99 5.69 -1.20
C ILE A 26 7.52 4.33 -0.71
N VAL A 27 6.92 3.77 0.34
CA VAL A 27 7.30 2.45 0.86
C VAL A 27 7.00 1.35 -0.16
N GLY A 28 5.92 1.49 -0.91
CA GLY A 28 5.45 0.55 -1.92
C GLY A 28 6.38 0.47 -3.11
N LYS A 29 6.89 1.61 -3.55
CA LYS A 29 7.88 1.73 -4.63
C LYS A 29 9.23 1.17 -4.22
N TYR A 30 9.63 1.31 -2.96
CA TYR A 30 10.79 0.58 -2.43
C TYR A 30 10.57 -0.93 -2.50
N ARG A 31 9.45 -1.45 -1.97
CA ARG A 31 9.11 -2.88 -2.05
C ARG A 31 9.09 -3.38 -3.50
N LEU A 32 8.48 -2.63 -4.41
CA LEU A 32 8.41 -2.93 -5.85
C LEU A 32 9.80 -3.03 -6.48
N ALA A 33 10.69 -2.07 -6.19
CA ALA A 33 12.03 -2.03 -6.78
C ALA A 33 12.93 -3.16 -6.27
N GLN A 34 12.76 -3.56 -5.00
CA GLN A 34 13.66 -4.50 -4.34
C GLN A 34 13.15 -5.95 -4.27
N THR A 35 11.96 -6.24 -4.82
CA THR A 35 11.39 -7.60 -4.78
C THR A 35 11.26 -8.16 -6.20
N PRO A 36 11.68 -9.42 -6.45
CA PRO A 36 11.49 -10.05 -7.74
C PRO A 36 10.05 -9.99 -8.23
N TRP A 37 9.87 -9.70 -9.52
CA TRP A 37 8.55 -9.55 -10.11
C TRP A 37 7.74 -10.85 -10.01
N VAL A 38 6.58 -10.75 -9.37
CA VAL A 38 5.51 -11.75 -9.42
C VAL A 38 4.37 -11.19 -10.25
N ASN A 39 3.83 -12.03 -11.12
CA ASN A 39 2.69 -11.73 -12.00
C ASN A 39 1.58 -10.94 -11.29
N HIS A 40 0.93 -10.06 -12.03
CA HIS A 40 -0.08 -9.11 -11.58
C HIS A 40 0.42 -8.16 -10.49
N SER A 41 1.72 -7.87 -10.48
CA SER A 41 2.39 -7.01 -9.51
C SER A 41 2.17 -7.41 -8.04
N TRP A 42 1.79 -8.67 -7.77
CA TRP A 42 1.38 -9.10 -6.42
C TRP A 42 2.50 -9.02 -5.37
N HIS A 43 3.75 -9.08 -5.81
CA HIS A 43 4.95 -8.90 -4.99
C HIS A 43 5.06 -7.50 -4.36
N ALA A 44 4.36 -6.48 -4.87
CA ALA A 44 4.52 -5.09 -4.47
C ALA A 44 3.49 -4.58 -3.43
N THR A 45 2.44 -5.35 -3.16
CA THR A 45 1.29 -4.95 -2.30
C THR A 45 1.64 -4.85 -0.82
N PHE A 46 0.73 -4.46 0.09
CA PHE A 46 0.89 -4.59 1.55
C PHE A 46 -0.15 -5.53 2.16
N TYR A 47 0.08 -5.98 3.40
CA TYR A 47 -0.80 -6.89 4.11
C TYR A 47 -1.26 -6.30 5.44
N VAL A 48 -2.57 -6.35 5.71
CA VAL A 48 -3.12 -5.93 7.01
C VAL A 48 -2.59 -6.84 8.11
N ASN A 49 -2.08 -6.26 9.19
CA ASN A 49 -1.62 -6.98 10.37
C ASN A 49 -2.39 -6.52 11.62
N ALA A 50 -1.95 -6.93 12.81
CA ALA A 50 -2.64 -6.62 14.06
C ALA A 50 -2.59 -5.14 14.47
N ARG A 51 -1.79 -4.29 13.79
CA ARG A 51 -1.54 -2.89 14.18
C ARG A 51 -1.69 -1.89 13.03
N GLY A 52 -1.85 -2.36 11.80
CA GLY A 52 -1.94 -1.56 10.60
C GLY A 52 -1.69 -2.43 9.38
N PHE A 53 -0.64 -2.13 8.62
CA PHE A 53 -0.23 -2.95 7.47
C PHE A 53 1.28 -3.03 7.30
N THR A 54 1.74 -4.08 6.63
CA THR A 54 3.17 -4.43 6.48
C THR A 54 3.54 -4.76 5.03
N THR A 55 4.79 -4.48 4.68
CA THR A 55 5.44 -4.95 3.45
C THR A 55 5.78 -6.43 3.48
N SER A 56 5.58 -7.15 4.58
CA SER A 56 6.27 -8.43 4.83
C SER A 56 7.79 -8.31 4.59
N LEU A 57 8.48 -9.44 4.47
CA LEU A 57 9.92 -9.43 4.21
C LEU A 57 10.20 -8.99 2.75
N ILE A 58 10.92 -7.90 2.60
CA ILE A 58 11.51 -7.42 1.35
C ILE A 58 12.91 -8.05 1.24
N PRO A 59 13.27 -8.72 0.14
CA PRO A 59 14.54 -9.40 -0.03
C PRO A 59 15.68 -8.42 -0.40
N ASP A 60 15.83 -7.35 0.39
CA ASP A 60 16.92 -6.39 0.32
C ASP A 60 17.82 -6.57 1.55
N ALA A 61 19.15 -6.48 1.36
CA ALA A 61 20.14 -6.80 2.37
C ALA A 61 19.89 -8.16 3.06
N SER A 62 19.82 -8.19 4.40
CA SER A 62 19.47 -9.40 5.17
C SER A 62 17.97 -9.73 5.15
N GLY A 63 17.14 -8.87 4.57
CA GLY A 63 15.69 -8.92 4.63
C GLY A 63 15.15 -7.79 5.50
N ILE A 64 14.32 -6.93 4.93
CA ILE A 64 13.77 -5.74 5.59
C ILE A 64 12.25 -5.81 5.61
N GLU A 65 11.63 -5.50 6.74
CA GLU A 65 10.18 -5.31 6.88
C GLU A 65 9.89 -3.87 7.29
N ILE A 66 8.91 -3.25 6.63
CA ILE A 66 8.38 -1.94 6.98
C ILE A 66 6.90 -2.09 7.34
N VAL A 67 6.55 -1.61 8.52
CA VAL A 67 5.20 -1.67 9.09
C VAL A 67 4.69 -0.25 9.32
N PHE A 68 3.50 0.05 8.81
CA PHE A 68 2.72 1.19 9.27
C PHE A 68 1.94 0.76 10.50
N ASP A 69 2.40 1.14 11.69
CA ASP A 69 1.68 0.99 12.95
C ASP A 69 0.69 2.15 13.09
N LEU A 70 -0.56 1.87 12.71
CA LEU A 70 -1.64 2.86 12.68
C LEU A 70 -2.28 3.06 14.06
N ILE A 71 -1.95 2.21 15.04
CA ILE A 71 -2.39 2.38 16.43
C ILE A 71 -1.53 3.44 17.12
N ASN A 72 -0.20 3.29 17.00
CA ASN A 72 0.76 4.22 17.62
C ASN A 72 1.17 5.37 16.70
N SER A 73 0.61 5.45 15.49
CA SER A 73 0.96 6.45 14.48
C SER A 73 2.47 6.50 14.24
N THR A 74 3.04 5.38 13.82
CA THR A 74 4.49 5.23 13.60
C THR A 74 4.75 4.30 12.41
N VAL A 75 5.79 4.57 11.63
CA VAL A 75 6.37 3.61 10.68
C VAL A 75 7.55 2.93 11.35
N ILE A 76 7.51 1.60 11.43
CA ILE A 76 8.53 0.76 12.05
C ILE A 76 9.26 0.01 10.94
N GLY A 77 10.56 0.15 10.88
CA GLY A 77 11.41 -0.67 10.01
C GLY A 77 12.25 -1.63 10.84
N ALA A 78 12.32 -2.88 10.41
CA ALA A 78 13.13 -3.92 11.03
C ALA A 78 13.91 -4.69 9.97
N SER A 79 15.11 -5.12 10.30
CA SER A 79 15.93 -6.00 9.49
C SER A 79 16.09 -7.35 10.18
N ALA A 80 16.21 -8.43 9.41
CA ALA A 80 16.39 -9.79 9.91
C ALA A 80 17.72 -10.01 10.66
N ASP A 81 18.63 -9.04 10.64
CA ASP A 81 19.86 -9.02 11.45
C ASP A 81 19.73 -8.28 12.79
N GLY A 82 18.51 -7.88 13.15
CA GLY A 82 18.19 -7.24 14.43
C GLY A 82 18.23 -5.71 14.43
N ARG A 83 18.61 -5.07 13.32
CA ARG A 83 18.51 -3.60 13.19
C ARG A 83 17.04 -3.18 13.18
N LYS A 84 16.75 -2.05 13.83
CA LYS A 84 15.40 -1.49 13.93
C LYS A 84 15.46 0.03 13.92
N GLY A 85 14.42 0.67 13.38
CA GLY A 85 14.20 2.10 13.51
C GLY A 85 12.73 2.45 13.36
N GLU A 86 12.38 3.66 13.78
CA GLU A 86 10.99 4.13 13.81
C GLU A 86 10.92 5.57 13.31
N ILE A 87 9.81 5.92 12.67
CA ILE A 87 9.48 7.27 12.22
C ILE A 87 8.08 7.59 12.74
N PRO A 88 7.90 8.60 13.61
CA PRO A 88 6.56 8.99 14.05
C PRO A 88 5.77 9.55 12.86
N LEU A 89 4.51 9.15 12.74
CA LEU A 89 3.54 9.72 11.82
C LEU A 89 2.84 10.89 12.52
N GLY A 90 2.73 12.00 11.81
CA GLY A 90 2.17 13.26 12.28
C GLY A 90 2.14 14.26 11.13
N PRO A 91 1.80 15.54 11.38
CA PRO A 91 1.81 16.54 10.34
C PRO A 91 3.20 16.70 9.74
N MET A 92 3.35 16.40 8.44
CA MET A 92 4.60 16.56 7.70
C MET A 92 4.34 16.65 6.19
N SER A 93 5.36 17.03 5.44
CA SER A 93 5.31 16.97 3.97
C SER A 93 5.67 15.58 3.45
N VAL A 94 5.34 15.32 2.18
CA VAL A 94 5.71 14.08 1.49
C VAL A 94 7.23 14.03 1.25
N ALA A 95 7.87 15.15 0.94
CA ALA A 95 9.32 15.26 0.82
C ALA A 95 10.05 14.93 2.14
N GLU A 96 9.49 15.38 3.26
CA GLU A 96 10.02 15.05 4.59
C GLU A 96 9.87 13.56 4.90
N PHE A 97 8.68 12.99 4.70
CA PHE A 97 8.48 11.55 4.90
C PHE A 97 9.42 10.71 4.02
N ARG A 98 9.58 11.09 2.74
CA ARG A 98 10.51 10.45 1.80
C ARG A 98 11.95 10.47 2.33
N THR A 99 12.41 11.62 2.82
CA THR A 99 13.77 11.74 3.37
C THR A 99 13.96 10.80 4.55
N ARG A 100 13.03 10.82 5.51
CA ARG A 100 13.09 9.99 6.72
C ARG A 100 13.04 8.49 6.40
N ILE A 101 12.23 8.07 5.43
CA ILE A 101 12.14 6.65 5.06
C ILE A 101 13.38 6.17 4.30
N CYS A 102 13.96 6.99 3.42
CA CYS A 102 15.23 6.68 2.77
C CYS A 102 16.37 6.52 3.79
N GLU A 103 16.43 7.42 4.79
CA GLU A 103 17.39 7.30 5.89
C GLU A 103 17.15 6.05 6.76
N LEU A 104 15.88 5.70 7.02
CA LEU A 104 15.54 4.46 7.74
C LEU A 104 16.00 3.23 6.96
N ILE A 105 15.70 3.14 5.66
CA ILE A 105 16.10 2.03 4.80
C ILE A 105 17.63 1.86 4.80
N SER A 106 18.38 2.96 4.60
CA SER A 106 19.85 2.93 4.66
C SER A 106 20.38 2.44 6.02
N ARG A 107 19.78 2.88 7.13
CA ARG A 107 20.16 2.41 8.48
C ARG A 107 19.90 0.91 8.68
N LEU A 108 18.81 0.39 8.10
CA LEU A 108 18.49 -1.04 8.08
C LEU A 108 19.37 -1.84 7.10
N GLY A 109 20.24 -1.16 6.34
CA GLY A 109 21.19 -1.76 5.41
C GLY A 109 20.66 -1.95 4.00
N GLY A 110 19.44 -1.51 3.73
CA GLY A 110 18.82 -1.59 2.42
C GLY A 110 19.31 -0.50 1.47
N THR A 111 18.89 -0.63 0.21
CA THR A 111 19.21 0.29 -0.88
C THR A 111 17.97 1.12 -1.23
N PRO A 112 17.87 2.40 -0.80
CA PRO A 112 16.67 3.22 -1.02
C PRO A 112 16.56 3.76 -2.46
N GLU A 113 16.71 2.89 -3.45
CA GLU A 113 16.60 3.19 -4.87
C GLU A 113 15.25 2.73 -5.40
N PHE A 114 14.44 3.69 -5.85
CA PHE A 114 13.13 3.45 -6.46
C PHE A 114 12.68 4.70 -7.23
N ASN A 115 11.69 4.55 -8.11
CA ASN A 115 11.12 5.67 -8.86
C ASN A 115 10.52 6.72 -7.91
N GLY A 116 10.94 7.98 -8.02
CA GLY A 116 10.56 9.05 -7.10
C GLY A 116 9.26 9.80 -7.43
N LYS A 117 8.44 9.33 -8.37
CA LYS A 117 7.16 9.96 -8.75
C LYS A 117 5.97 9.10 -8.33
N PRO A 118 4.86 9.68 -7.83
CA PRO A 118 3.59 8.97 -7.58
C PRO A 118 3.04 8.25 -8.81
N ASN A 119 2.32 7.15 -8.58
CA ASN A 119 1.54 6.44 -9.60
C ASN A 119 0.04 6.58 -9.29
N GLU A 120 -0.80 6.55 -10.31
CA GLU A 120 -2.27 6.52 -10.18
C GLU A 120 -2.87 7.73 -9.44
N VAL A 121 -2.12 8.83 -9.38
CA VAL A 121 -2.53 10.13 -8.85
C VAL A 121 -2.56 11.15 -10.01
N PRO A 122 -3.59 12.01 -10.11
CA PRO A 122 -3.63 13.08 -11.10
C PRO A 122 -2.52 14.10 -10.86
N ASP A 123 -1.90 14.60 -11.94
CA ASP A 123 -0.85 15.63 -11.93
C ASP A 123 0.26 15.38 -10.87
N PRO A 124 0.98 14.25 -10.94
CA PRO A 124 1.83 13.80 -9.84
C PRO A 124 3.06 14.70 -9.64
N VAL A 125 3.17 15.29 -8.45
CA VAL A 125 4.37 15.99 -7.97
C VAL A 125 5.40 14.94 -7.53
N PRO A 126 6.67 14.99 -7.98
CA PRO A 126 7.69 14.07 -7.48
C PRO A 126 7.81 14.18 -5.95
N PHE A 127 7.94 13.04 -5.26
CA PHE A 127 7.90 13.00 -3.79
C PHE A 127 8.90 13.93 -3.12
N LYS A 128 10.10 14.09 -3.71
CA LYS A 128 11.16 14.96 -3.18
C LYS A 128 10.85 16.46 -3.31
N ASP A 129 9.94 16.83 -4.22
CA ASP A 129 9.58 18.21 -4.54
C ASP A 129 8.25 18.59 -3.85
N ASP A 130 7.50 17.62 -3.32
CA ASP A 130 6.25 17.84 -2.59
C ASP A 130 6.51 18.26 -1.13
N GLY A 131 6.79 19.55 -0.97
CA GLY A 131 7.02 20.21 0.31
C GLY A 131 5.75 20.67 1.04
N GLN A 132 4.54 20.35 0.54
CA GLN A 132 3.30 20.82 1.17
C GLN A 132 3.08 20.11 2.51
N LEU A 133 2.95 20.89 3.59
CA LEU A 133 2.57 20.37 4.91
C LEU A 133 1.13 19.86 4.89
N ARG A 134 0.91 18.63 5.34
CA ARG A 134 -0.41 18.01 5.43
C ARG A 134 -0.74 17.63 6.88
N PRO A 135 -2.02 17.69 7.28
CA PRO A 135 -2.43 17.29 8.62
C PRO A 135 -2.37 15.76 8.78
N TYR A 136 -2.41 15.32 10.03
CA TYR A 136 -2.51 13.90 10.38
C TYR A 136 -3.50 13.70 11.54
N ASP A 137 -4.71 13.22 11.24
CA ASP A 137 -5.70 12.82 12.24
C ASP A 137 -5.51 11.35 12.63
N ALA A 138 -4.83 11.11 13.76
CA ALA A 138 -4.59 9.77 14.30
C ALA A 138 -5.90 9.00 14.59
N ALA A 139 -6.97 9.68 15.02
CA ALA A 139 -8.24 9.04 15.30
C ALA A 139 -8.93 8.59 14.00
N ALA A 140 -8.84 9.37 12.93
CA ALA A 140 -9.32 8.96 11.61
C ALA A 140 -8.55 7.76 11.06
N VAL A 141 -7.22 7.78 11.17
CA VAL A 141 -6.36 6.67 10.76
C VAL A 141 -6.68 5.38 11.53
N GLN A 142 -6.97 5.46 12.83
CA GLN A 142 -7.43 4.31 13.60
C GLN A 142 -8.80 3.78 13.14
N ARG A 143 -9.75 4.65 12.78
CA ARG A 143 -11.05 4.23 12.20
C ARG A 143 -10.85 3.54 10.85
N PHE A 144 -9.96 4.08 10.01
CA PHE A 144 -9.56 3.43 8.75
C PHE A 144 -8.95 2.05 9.00
N PHE A 145 -8.04 1.91 9.96
CA PHE A 145 -7.46 0.62 10.33
C PHE A 145 -8.54 -0.37 10.80
N GLN A 146 -9.47 0.05 11.65
CA GLN A 146 -10.60 -0.79 12.07
C GLN A 146 -11.45 -1.25 10.88
N ALA A 147 -11.64 -0.38 9.87
CA ALA A 147 -12.33 -0.72 8.64
C ALA A 147 -11.54 -1.80 7.88
N LEU A 148 -10.23 -1.61 7.68
CA LEU A 148 -9.38 -2.62 7.04
C LEU A 148 -9.45 -3.98 7.74
N VAL A 149 -9.45 -4.02 9.07
CA VAL A 149 -9.58 -5.27 9.84
C VAL A 149 -10.93 -5.95 9.59
N ALA A 150 -12.02 -5.19 9.58
CA ALA A 150 -13.36 -5.70 9.33
C ALA A 150 -13.51 -6.24 7.89
N ILE A 151 -13.02 -5.48 6.90
CA ILE A 151 -13.05 -5.85 5.48
C ILE A 151 -12.16 -7.06 5.22
N ASN A 152 -10.97 -7.09 5.80
CA ASN A 152 -10.04 -8.21 5.67
C ASN A 152 -10.72 -9.54 6.07
N ARG A 153 -11.50 -9.56 7.17
CA ARG A 153 -12.28 -10.76 7.56
C ARG A 153 -13.29 -11.19 6.50
N VAL A 154 -13.98 -10.23 5.88
CA VAL A 154 -14.94 -10.49 4.80
C VAL A 154 -14.21 -11.05 3.58
N PHE A 155 -13.12 -10.43 3.15
CA PHE A 155 -12.33 -10.86 2.00
C PHE A 155 -11.65 -12.21 2.20
N TRP A 156 -11.17 -12.50 3.41
CA TRP A 156 -10.67 -13.83 3.77
C TRP A 156 -11.74 -14.90 3.61
N ARG A 157 -12.97 -14.65 4.05
CA ARG A 157 -14.08 -15.59 3.83
C ARG A 157 -14.43 -15.68 2.35
N PHE A 158 -14.55 -14.53 1.67
CA PHE A 158 -14.88 -14.46 0.26
C PHE A 158 -13.92 -15.34 -0.55
N ARG A 159 -12.60 -15.21 -0.41
CA ARG A 159 -11.64 -16.00 -1.22
C ARG A 159 -11.76 -17.52 -1.06
N THR A 160 -12.22 -18.03 0.08
CA THR A 160 -12.31 -19.50 0.31
C THR A 160 -13.27 -20.23 -0.63
N GLY A 161 -14.28 -19.54 -1.17
CA GLY A 161 -15.28 -20.16 -2.05
C GLY A 161 -14.80 -20.38 -3.49
N PHE A 162 -13.54 -20.07 -3.81
CA PHE A 162 -12.99 -20.17 -5.16
C PHE A 162 -11.77 -21.09 -5.18
N VAL A 163 -11.83 -22.12 -6.02
CA VAL A 163 -10.77 -23.16 -6.12
C VAL A 163 -9.65 -22.79 -7.10
N GLY A 164 -9.85 -21.76 -7.91
CA GLY A 164 -8.85 -21.28 -8.89
C GLY A 164 -7.84 -20.30 -8.28
N LYS A 165 -7.07 -19.65 -9.15
CA LYS A 165 -6.08 -18.64 -8.75
C LYS A 165 -6.77 -17.45 -8.08
N VAL A 166 -6.41 -17.19 -6.83
CA VAL A 166 -6.95 -16.09 -6.03
C VAL A 166 -5.81 -15.39 -5.29
N SER A 167 -5.82 -14.05 -5.31
CA SER A 167 -4.81 -13.25 -4.60
C SER A 167 -4.88 -13.48 -3.08
N PRO A 168 -3.84 -13.12 -2.34
CA PRO A 168 -4.00 -12.74 -0.94
C PRO A 168 -5.00 -11.59 -0.79
N VAL A 169 -5.47 -11.36 0.44
CA VAL A 169 -6.09 -10.06 0.76
C VAL A 169 -4.95 -9.06 0.93
N HIS A 170 -4.91 -8.06 0.07
CA HIS A 170 -3.74 -7.18 -0.03
C HIS A 170 -4.12 -5.75 -0.40
N LEU A 171 -3.28 -4.80 -0.01
CA LEU A 171 -3.44 -3.38 -0.26
C LEU A 171 -2.52 -2.97 -1.42
N PHE A 172 -3.06 -2.51 -2.54
CA PHE A 172 -2.27 -1.82 -3.56
C PHE A 172 -2.05 -0.38 -3.10
N TRP A 173 -0.79 0.03 -3.02
CA TRP A 173 -0.45 1.39 -2.61
C TRP A 173 -0.66 2.42 -3.72
N GLY A 174 -0.71 2.00 -4.99
CA GLY A 174 -0.91 2.89 -6.14
C GLY A 174 -2.30 3.55 -6.12
N ALA A 175 -3.37 2.77 -6.08
CA ALA A 175 -4.74 3.27 -5.93
C ALA A 175 -5.25 3.27 -4.47
N PHE A 176 -4.40 2.89 -3.52
CA PHE A 176 -4.66 2.83 -2.07
C PHE A 176 -5.88 2.00 -1.67
N ASP A 177 -6.01 0.83 -2.29
CA ASP A 177 -7.18 -0.03 -2.21
C ASP A 177 -6.87 -1.40 -1.64
N LEU A 178 -7.71 -1.85 -0.70
CA LEU A 178 -7.66 -3.21 -0.18
C LEU A 178 -8.49 -4.08 -1.13
N VAL A 179 -7.89 -5.12 -1.71
CA VAL A 179 -8.56 -5.95 -2.71
C VAL A 179 -8.36 -7.43 -2.49
N VAL A 180 -9.26 -8.19 -3.12
CA VAL A 180 -9.12 -9.61 -3.37
C VAL A 180 -9.60 -9.93 -4.77
N THR A 181 -8.76 -10.68 -5.49
CA THR A 181 -8.89 -10.81 -6.94
C THR A 181 -8.86 -12.28 -7.34
N ARG A 182 -9.85 -12.70 -8.13
CA ARG A 182 -9.99 -14.08 -8.63
C ARG A 182 -9.79 -14.11 -10.13
N PHE A 183 -9.05 -15.11 -10.61
CA PHE A 183 -8.77 -15.30 -12.02
C PHE A 183 -9.41 -16.59 -12.52
N SER A 184 -10.15 -16.51 -13.64
CA SER A 184 -10.77 -17.69 -14.26
C SER A 184 -9.76 -18.59 -14.99
N GLY A 185 -8.56 -18.07 -15.27
CA GLY A 185 -7.51 -18.73 -16.06
C GLY A 185 -7.68 -18.57 -17.57
N ARG A 186 -8.77 -17.97 -18.05
CA ARG A 186 -8.95 -17.64 -19.47
C ARG A 186 -8.26 -16.31 -19.80
N PRO A 187 -7.62 -16.16 -20.98
CA PRO A 187 -7.12 -14.87 -21.44
C PRO A 187 -8.23 -13.81 -21.51
N ALA A 188 -7.88 -12.56 -21.23
CA ALA A 188 -8.75 -11.40 -21.44
C ALA A 188 -8.30 -10.60 -22.69
N PRO A 189 -9.17 -9.75 -23.25
CA PRO A 189 -8.74 -8.73 -24.20
C PRO A 189 -7.61 -7.88 -23.63
N LEU A 190 -6.71 -7.41 -24.49
CA LEU A 190 -5.59 -6.56 -24.07
C LEU A 190 -6.10 -5.29 -23.40
N HIS A 191 -5.60 -4.99 -22.20
CA HIS A 191 -5.95 -3.77 -21.48
C HIS A 191 -5.52 -2.53 -22.30
N PRO A 192 -6.36 -1.49 -22.43
CA PRO A 192 -6.05 -0.32 -23.24
C PRO A 192 -4.79 0.42 -22.75
N GLY A 193 -4.55 0.40 -21.44
CA GLY A 193 -3.47 1.16 -20.80
C GLY A 193 -3.93 2.56 -20.41
N GLY A 194 -3.00 3.50 -20.27
CA GLY A 194 -3.30 4.91 -20.03
C GLY A 194 -3.65 5.28 -18.58
N LEU A 195 -3.33 4.42 -17.62
CA LEU A 195 -3.46 4.75 -16.19
C LEU A 195 -2.36 5.78 -15.80
N PRO A 196 -2.71 6.90 -15.14
CA PRO A 196 -1.74 7.96 -14.82
C PRO A 196 -0.52 7.44 -14.07
N GLY A 197 0.68 7.72 -14.56
CA GLY A 197 1.93 7.32 -13.91
C GLY A 197 2.21 5.81 -13.86
N LEU A 198 1.32 4.95 -14.39
CA LEU A 198 1.51 3.50 -14.43
C LEU A 198 1.91 3.06 -15.86
N PRO A 199 3.03 2.35 -16.03
CA PRO A 199 3.39 1.79 -17.33
C PRO A 199 2.32 0.86 -17.91
N ASP A 200 2.04 0.99 -19.21
CA ASP A 200 1.02 0.23 -19.93
C ASP A 200 1.25 -1.29 -19.85
N ASP A 201 2.50 -1.73 -19.88
CA ASP A 201 2.89 -3.14 -19.78
C ASP A 201 2.50 -3.74 -18.44
N VAL A 202 2.63 -2.98 -17.34
CA VAL A 202 2.16 -3.38 -16.00
C VAL A 202 0.65 -3.57 -16.00
N ALA A 203 -0.12 -2.63 -16.55
CA ALA A 203 -1.58 -2.75 -16.64
C ALA A 203 -2.00 -3.95 -17.52
N ARG A 204 -1.35 -4.12 -18.67
CA ARG A 204 -1.62 -5.23 -19.59
C ARG A 204 -1.29 -6.59 -18.99
N GLU A 205 -0.22 -6.69 -18.20
CA GLU A 205 0.14 -7.92 -17.49
C GLU A 205 -0.84 -8.21 -16.35
N ALA A 206 -1.19 -7.20 -15.55
CA ALA A 206 -2.13 -7.33 -14.44
C ALA A 206 -3.52 -7.81 -14.86
N TYR A 207 -4.00 -7.34 -16.02
CA TYR A 207 -5.30 -7.69 -16.59
C TYR A 207 -5.22 -8.70 -17.76
N SER A 208 -4.11 -9.44 -17.89
CA SER A 208 -3.89 -10.40 -19.00
C SER A 208 -4.91 -11.55 -19.04
N HIS A 209 -5.56 -11.84 -17.92
CA HIS A 209 -6.54 -12.92 -17.76
C HIS A 209 -7.85 -12.38 -17.21
N GLN A 210 -8.96 -13.05 -17.55
CA GLN A 210 -10.29 -12.72 -17.05
C GLN A 210 -10.30 -12.73 -15.53
N VAL A 211 -10.72 -11.61 -14.96
CA VAL A 211 -10.57 -11.30 -13.55
C VAL A 211 -11.87 -10.76 -12.97
N SER A 212 -12.11 -11.06 -11.69
CA SER A 212 -13.12 -10.43 -10.87
C SER A 212 -12.47 -9.96 -9.57
N SER A 213 -12.54 -8.66 -9.32
CA SER A 213 -11.96 -8.02 -8.15
C SER A 213 -13.06 -7.49 -7.24
N ALA A 214 -12.93 -7.72 -5.95
CA ALA A 214 -13.68 -7.03 -4.91
C ALA A 214 -12.70 -6.13 -4.15
N GLY A 215 -13.07 -4.86 -3.97
CA GLY A 215 -12.16 -3.86 -3.41
C GLY A 215 -12.83 -2.90 -2.46
N PHE A 216 -12.00 -2.21 -1.68
CA PHE A 216 -12.38 -1.10 -0.83
C PHE A 216 -11.38 0.03 -0.97
N TRP A 217 -11.89 1.23 -1.21
CA TRP A 217 -11.14 2.47 -1.27
C TRP A 217 -11.53 3.36 -0.07
N PRO A 218 -10.57 3.92 0.67
CA PRO A 218 -10.84 4.85 1.76
C PRO A 218 -11.28 6.24 1.30
N GLY A 219 -11.11 6.55 0.01
CA GLY A 219 -11.35 7.86 -0.61
C GLY A 219 -12.61 7.96 -1.46
N ASP A 220 -12.80 9.10 -2.12
CA ASP A 220 -13.73 9.21 -3.25
C ASP A 220 -13.09 8.61 -4.51
N SER A 221 -13.66 7.49 -4.93
CA SER A 221 -13.37 6.80 -6.20
C SER A 221 -13.83 7.61 -7.40
#